data_AF-A0A533SM49-F1
#
_entry.id   AF-A0A533SM49-F1
#
_cell.length_a   1.000
_cell.length_b   1.000
_cell.length_c   1.000
_cell.angle_alpha   90.00
_cell.angle_beta   90.00
_cell.angle_gamma   90.00
#
_symmetry.space_group_name_H-M   'P 1'
#
loop_
_entity.id
_entity.type
_entity.pdbx_description
1 polymer ?
#
loop_
_entity_poly.entity_id
_entity_poly.type
_entity_poly.pdbx_seq_one_letter_code
_entity_poly.pdbx_strand_id
1 'polypeptide(L)'
;SASSEGVRLAGDLLAYRVQTILFARARRSVEMILRALHDRYPEEHEQIHGYRSGYLASERRAIERGLRSGNVHAVVATSALELGIDIGGMDASIVVGYPGTVASLRQQIGRAGRRRGTSVGVLVASAAPIDQYLVQHPEFATERSPENALINPDNPLILLQHIRCAAFELPFKPGEKLGAIAWETLKEFLDILEQAGILHSSANRYYWISDQYPAGEISLRNATAQNVVLRVGGEEESRVIGTVDQLSATWMVHPGAIYLHEGQSYLVKDLDLEASEASLVSSNEDYFTEPRNQTEVERISVIDSSPTLRGEKTWGEIRVTTQIVGFRKVHWITRETLGQEPLDLPPNQLRTTGYWFTLMDEAVEYLRKNQLWTNDANQYGSNWNALRQIVRQRDQFTCQMCGALEVDRAHHVHHKIPLRSFTSLEQANALENLITLCPACHRKAELVVKIRSGLSGVRYVLNQLAPLFVMCDTEDLGAISDIQSPLTDGRPAVLLYDKVPAGIGLSEALYHMHDKLLHEALTLVENCPCQDGCPSCVGPGGENGAGGKQEAMALLQVMTSGEQLAVS
;
A
#
# COMPACT_ATOMS: atom_id res chain seq x y z
N SER A 1 -6.44 -4.48 21.71
CA SER A 1 -5.97 -4.00 20.39
C SER A 1 -5.13 -2.75 20.59
N ALA A 2 -4.27 -2.38 19.63
CA ALA A 2 -3.45 -1.16 19.73
C ALA A 2 -4.28 0.10 19.98
N SER A 3 -5.42 0.26 19.29
CA SER A 3 -6.33 1.38 19.51
C SER A 3 -6.88 1.41 20.94
N SER A 4 -7.25 0.26 21.51
CA SER A 4 -7.74 0.20 22.90
C SER A 4 -6.66 0.59 23.92
N GLU A 5 -5.43 0.12 23.74
CA GLU A 5 -4.30 0.54 24.58
C GLU A 5 -3.96 2.03 24.41
N GLY A 6 -4.06 2.56 23.18
CA GLY A 6 -3.93 3.99 22.92
C GLY A 6 -4.97 4.83 23.66
N VAL A 7 -6.24 4.40 23.64
CA VAL A 7 -7.35 5.04 24.39
C VAL A 7 -7.09 4.98 25.90
N ARG A 8 -6.64 3.82 26.42
CA ARG A 8 -6.30 3.66 27.84
C ARG A 8 -5.19 4.62 28.27
N LEU A 9 -4.08 4.66 27.52
CA LEU A 9 -2.94 5.54 27.80
C LEU A 9 -3.29 7.03 27.70
N ALA A 10 -4.08 7.41 26.69
CA ALA A 10 -4.57 8.78 26.57
C ALA A 10 -5.44 9.17 27.77
N GLY A 11 -6.29 8.25 28.24
CA GLY A 11 -7.06 8.44 29.46
C GLY A 11 -6.20 8.69 30.70
N ASP A 12 -5.13 7.91 30.88
CA ASP A 12 -4.18 8.12 31.97
C ASP A 12 -3.55 9.52 31.90
N LEU A 13 -3.16 9.98 30.70
CA LEU A 13 -2.58 11.32 30.49
C LEU A 13 -3.59 12.46 30.69
N LEU A 14 -4.82 12.29 30.22
CA LEU A 14 -5.93 13.23 30.39
C LEU A 14 -6.24 13.45 31.88
N ALA A 15 -6.24 12.39 32.69
CA ALA A 15 -6.46 12.48 34.14
C ALA A 15 -5.43 13.39 34.85
N TYR A 16 -4.20 13.49 34.32
CA TYR A 16 -3.15 14.39 34.82
C TYR A 16 -3.07 15.72 34.06
N ARG A 17 -4.04 16.01 33.17
CA ARG A 17 -4.09 17.22 32.32
C ARG A 17 -2.85 17.41 31.44
N VAL A 18 -2.31 16.30 30.94
CA VAL A 18 -1.17 16.31 30.01
C VAL A 18 -1.70 16.48 28.58
N GLN A 19 -1.27 17.53 27.89
CA GLN A 19 -1.73 17.80 26.53
C GLN A 19 -1.17 16.77 25.56
N THR A 20 -2.05 15.99 24.93
CA THR A 20 -1.70 14.74 24.24
C THR A 20 -2.16 14.74 22.78
N ILE A 21 -1.28 14.32 21.86
CA ILE A 21 -1.65 13.99 20.48
C ILE A 21 -1.61 12.47 20.26
N LEU A 22 -2.65 11.92 19.66
CA LEU A 22 -2.72 10.53 19.22
C LEU A 22 -2.67 10.48 17.70
N PHE A 23 -1.72 9.75 17.13
CA PHE A 23 -1.65 9.49 15.70
C PHE A 23 -2.20 8.11 15.36
N ALA A 24 -3.03 8.03 14.32
CA ALA A 24 -3.47 6.77 13.74
C ALA A 24 -3.38 6.81 12.21
N ARG A 25 -2.99 5.69 11.59
CA ARG A 25 -2.69 5.62 10.15
C ARG A 25 -3.90 5.88 9.25
N ALA A 26 -5.08 5.39 9.64
CA ALA A 26 -6.29 5.47 8.83
C ALA A 26 -7.29 6.46 9.42
N ARG A 27 -8.00 7.20 8.55
CA ARG A 27 -9.11 8.09 8.97
C ARG A 27 -10.14 7.36 9.83
N ARG A 28 -10.47 6.11 9.48
CA ARG A 28 -11.35 5.24 10.27
C ARG A 28 -10.81 5.01 11.69
N SER A 29 -9.51 4.71 11.82
CA SER A 29 -8.90 4.46 13.14
C SER A 29 -8.92 5.70 14.03
N VAL A 30 -8.72 6.88 13.46
CA VAL A 30 -8.85 8.17 14.17
C VAL A 30 -10.24 8.30 14.78
N GLU A 31 -11.27 8.14 13.96
CA GLU A 31 -12.66 8.31 14.40
C GLU A 31 -13.08 7.23 15.41
N MET A 32 -12.59 6.00 15.27
CA MET A 32 -12.83 4.94 16.25
C MET A 32 -12.19 5.21 17.61
N ILE A 33 -10.95 5.71 17.62
CA ILE A 33 -10.25 6.09 18.86
C ILE A 33 -10.96 7.28 19.50
N LEU A 34 -11.36 8.27 18.70
CA LEU A 34 -12.09 9.45 19.17
C LEU A 34 -13.41 9.06 19.84
N ARG A 35 -14.24 8.25 19.17
CA ARG A 35 -15.50 7.75 19.73
C ARG A 35 -15.28 6.99 21.04
N ALA A 36 -14.28 6.12 21.10
CA ALA A 36 -13.96 5.38 22.32
C ALA A 36 -13.48 6.28 23.47
N LEU A 37 -12.80 7.39 23.18
CA LEU A 37 -12.45 8.40 24.18
C LEU A 37 -13.68 9.15 24.68
N HIS A 38 -14.56 9.59 23.77
CA HIS A 38 -15.80 10.28 24.13
C HIS A 38 -16.74 9.40 24.97
N ASP A 39 -16.89 8.12 24.62
CA ASP A 39 -17.70 7.17 25.37
C ASP A 39 -17.16 6.94 26.80
N ARG A 40 -15.83 6.98 26.98
CA ARG A 40 -15.17 6.73 28.26
C ARG A 40 -15.01 7.98 29.13
N TYR A 41 -14.88 9.15 28.51
CA TYR A 41 -14.64 10.44 29.17
C TYR A 41 -15.65 11.51 28.71
N PRO A 42 -16.96 11.33 28.97
CA PRO A 42 -18.02 12.20 28.46
C PRO A 42 -17.90 13.65 28.98
N GLU A 43 -17.41 13.84 30.20
CA GLU A 43 -17.19 15.17 30.81
C GLU A 43 -16.07 15.97 30.12
N GLU A 44 -15.18 15.30 29.38
CA GLU A 44 -14.05 15.90 28.68
C GLU A 44 -14.31 16.05 27.17
N HIS A 45 -15.53 15.76 26.71
CA HIS A 45 -15.89 15.74 25.29
C HIS A 45 -15.49 17.02 24.54
N GLU A 46 -15.69 18.20 25.15
CA GLU A 46 -15.32 19.50 24.54
C GLU A 46 -13.81 19.72 24.41
N GLN A 47 -13.00 18.93 25.10
CA GLN A 47 -11.53 19.04 25.16
C GLN A 47 -10.82 17.97 24.33
N ILE A 48 -11.56 17.00 23.78
CA ILE A 48 -11.04 15.87 22.99
C ILE A 48 -11.59 15.95 21.57
N HIS A 49 -10.71 16.11 20.58
CA HIS A 49 -11.10 16.34 19.19
C HIS A 49 -10.44 15.36 18.21
N GLY A 50 -11.09 15.14 17.07
CA GLY A 50 -10.46 14.50 15.91
C GLY A 50 -9.72 15.52 15.04
N TYR A 51 -8.82 15.08 14.17
CA TYR A 51 -8.25 15.93 13.13
C TYR A 51 -7.85 15.14 11.88
N ARG A 52 -8.44 15.48 10.74
CA ARG A 52 -8.10 14.89 9.43
C ARG A 52 -8.38 15.83 8.28
N SER A 53 -7.75 15.58 7.12
CA SER A 53 -7.85 16.45 5.94
C SER A 53 -9.28 16.66 5.41
N GLY A 54 -10.20 15.72 5.64
CA GLY A 54 -11.59 15.82 5.20
C GLY A 54 -12.52 16.65 6.09
N TYR A 55 -12.02 17.24 7.17
CA TYR A 55 -12.78 18.21 7.98
C TYR A 55 -12.82 19.58 7.29
N LEU A 56 -13.85 20.36 7.61
CA LEU A 56 -13.99 21.72 7.09
C LEU A 56 -12.82 22.59 7.55
N ALA A 57 -12.46 23.57 6.72
CA ALA A 57 -11.36 24.48 7.03
C ALA A 57 -11.63 25.28 8.33
N SER A 58 -12.89 25.62 8.62
CA SER A 58 -13.31 26.28 9.85
C SER A 58 -13.07 25.42 11.09
N GLU A 59 -13.45 24.15 11.04
CA GLU A 59 -13.29 23.15 12.11
C GLU A 59 -11.80 22.94 12.42
N ARG A 60 -11.00 22.67 11.39
CA ARG A 60 -9.55 22.48 11.54
C ARG A 60 -8.89 23.68 12.21
N ARG A 61 -9.22 24.90 11.78
CA ARG A 61 -8.72 26.13 12.39
C ARG A 61 -9.19 26.31 13.84
N ALA A 62 -10.40 25.85 14.20
CA ALA A 62 -10.88 25.90 15.57
C ALA A 62 -10.08 24.94 16.47
N ILE A 63 -9.87 23.71 16.02
CA ILE A 63 -9.07 22.69 16.73
C ILE A 63 -7.62 23.16 16.90
N GLU A 64 -7.00 23.68 15.83
CA GLU A 64 -5.64 24.24 15.86
C GLU A 64 -5.49 25.38 16.90
N ARG A 65 -6.48 26.30 16.97
CA ARG A 65 -6.49 27.36 17.98
C ARG A 65 -6.70 26.79 19.39
N GLY A 66 -7.56 25.78 19.53
CA GLY A 66 -7.80 25.07 20.79
C GLY A 66 -6.54 24.40 21.33
N LEU A 67 -5.78 23.72 20.46
CA LEU A 67 -4.48 23.12 20.80
C LEU A 67 -3.46 24.17 21.23
N ARG A 68 -3.35 25.28 20.47
CA ARG A 68 -2.39 26.35 20.77
C ARG A 68 -2.71 27.05 22.10
N SER A 69 -3.98 27.25 22.42
CA SER A 69 -4.43 27.89 23.67
C SER A 69 -4.42 26.96 24.87
N GLY A 70 -4.33 25.64 24.67
CA GLY A 70 -4.43 24.64 25.74
C GLY A 70 -5.86 24.24 26.10
N ASN A 71 -6.88 24.78 25.42
CA ASN A 71 -8.29 24.42 25.65
C ASN A 71 -8.64 23.03 25.11
N VAL A 72 -7.89 22.53 24.12
CA VAL A 72 -7.97 21.15 23.63
C VAL A 72 -6.84 20.36 24.28
N HIS A 73 -7.20 19.42 25.15
CA HIS A 73 -6.26 18.59 25.89
C HIS A 73 -5.84 17.34 25.12
N ALA A 74 -6.72 16.78 24.28
CA ALA A 74 -6.35 15.66 23.42
C ALA A 74 -6.83 15.84 21.99
N VAL A 75 -6.00 15.43 21.03
CA VAL A 75 -6.38 15.36 19.63
C VAL A 75 -6.00 14.01 19.03
N VAL A 76 -6.92 13.39 18.31
CA VAL A 76 -6.66 12.16 17.55
C VAL A 76 -6.56 12.52 16.07
N ALA A 77 -5.42 12.25 15.44
CA ALA A 77 -5.11 12.74 14.10
C ALA A 77 -4.54 11.68 13.17
N THR A 78 -4.71 11.89 11.86
CA THR A 78 -3.89 11.22 10.84
C THR A 78 -2.54 11.93 10.70
N SER A 79 -1.77 11.61 9.65
CA SER A 79 -0.57 12.38 9.25
C SER A 79 -0.86 13.86 8.91
N ALA A 80 -2.12 14.30 8.94
CA ALA A 80 -2.50 15.70 8.70
C ALA A 80 -1.92 16.69 9.74
N LEU A 81 -1.55 16.22 10.95
CA LEU A 81 -0.81 17.02 11.94
C LEU A 81 0.69 16.67 12.00
N GLU A 82 1.20 15.86 11.06
CA GLU A 82 2.60 15.41 11.07
C GLU A 82 3.57 16.51 10.64
N LEU A 83 3.23 17.33 9.63
CA LEU A 83 4.10 18.37 9.05
C LEU A 83 3.38 19.73 8.92
N GLY A 84 4.16 20.82 9.04
CA GLY A 84 3.78 22.15 8.56
C GLY A 84 2.83 23.00 9.44
N ILE A 85 2.14 22.42 10.43
CA ILE A 85 1.21 23.18 11.28
C ILE A 85 1.83 23.45 12.66
N ASP A 86 1.84 24.72 13.06
CA ASP A 86 2.19 25.16 14.41
C ASP A 86 0.97 25.07 15.34
N ILE A 87 0.76 23.87 15.87
CA ILE A 87 -0.25 23.59 16.91
C ILE A 87 0.26 23.88 18.33
N GLY A 88 1.43 24.53 18.46
CA GLY A 88 2.16 24.60 19.73
C GLY A 88 2.95 23.32 20.03
N GLY A 89 3.49 23.22 21.25
CA GLY A 89 4.14 22.00 21.73
C GLY A 89 3.16 21.14 22.50
N MET A 90 3.09 19.85 22.21
CA MET A 90 2.37 18.89 23.04
C MET A 90 3.31 18.36 24.14
N ASP A 91 2.75 17.82 25.21
CA ASP A 91 3.52 17.20 26.29
C ASP A 91 3.68 15.69 26.07
N ALA A 92 2.70 15.08 25.41
CA ALA A 92 2.70 13.66 25.05
C ALA A 92 2.30 13.40 23.59
N SER A 93 2.91 12.38 22.99
CA SER A 93 2.56 11.86 21.66
C SER A 93 2.39 10.34 21.73
N ILE A 94 1.24 9.84 21.30
CA ILE A 94 0.93 8.41 21.21
C ILE A 94 0.74 8.05 19.73
N VAL A 95 1.59 7.20 19.20
CA VAL A 95 1.51 6.69 17.83
C VAL A 95 0.86 5.30 17.88
N VAL A 96 -0.35 5.17 17.36
CA VAL A 96 -1.12 3.91 17.36
C VAL A 96 -0.85 3.14 16.07
N GLY A 97 0.07 2.18 16.16
CA GLY A 97 0.63 1.42 15.05
C GLY A 97 1.69 2.20 14.27
N TYR A 98 2.64 1.50 13.66
CA TYR A 98 3.73 2.15 12.93
C TYR A 98 3.20 2.94 11.71
N PRO A 99 3.62 4.21 11.53
CA PRO A 99 3.08 5.06 10.46
C PRO A 99 3.53 4.64 9.05
N GLY A 100 4.55 3.79 8.94
CA GLY A 100 5.04 3.23 7.68
C GLY A 100 6.51 3.56 7.41
N THR A 101 7.00 4.71 7.90
CA THR A 101 8.38 5.18 7.71
C THR A 101 9.01 5.62 9.04
N VAL A 102 10.34 5.55 9.12
CA VAL A 102 11.09 6.02 10.29
C VAL A 102 10.99 7.54 10.38
N ALA A 103 11.00 8.23 9.23
CA ALA A 103 10.77 9.66 9.14
C ALA A 103 9.44 10.06 9.79
N SER A 104 8.32 9.42 9.41
CA SER A 104 7.00 9.74 9.97
C SER A 104 6.89 9.41 11.45
N LEU A 105 7.44 8.27 11.90
CA LEU A 105 7.46 7.93 13.32
C LEU A 105 8.15 9.01 14.14
N ARG A 106 9.33 9.46 13.69
CA ARG A 106 10.10 10.52 14.38
C ARG A 106 9.38 11.86 14.36
N GLN A 107 8.75 12.22 13.25
CA GLN A 107 7.99 13.47 13.16
C GLN A 107 6.75 13.46 14.08
N GLN A 108 6.03 12.35 14.11
CA GLN A 108 4.85 12.17 14.97
C GLN A 108 5.22 12.18 16.46
N ILE A 109 6.28 11.46 16.86
CA ILE A 109 6.80 11.50 18.24
C ILE A 109 7.32 12.91 18.59
N GLY A 110 8.02 13.57 17.67
CA GLY A 110 8.54 14.93 17.83
C GLY A 110 7.49 16.05 17.86
N ARG A 111 6.19 15.71 17.83
CA ARG A 111 5.12 16.65 18.18
C ARG A 111 5.02 16.89 19.69
N ALA A 112 5.50 15.95 20.50
CA ALA A 112 5.71 16.16 21.92
C ALA A 112 7.08 16.80 22.20
N GLY A 113 7.19 17.56 23.29
CA GLY A 113 8.49 18.03 23.81
C GLY A 113 9.07 19.28 23.16
N ARG A 114 8.24 20.12 22.52
CA ARG A 114 8.70 21.41 21.95
C ARG A 114 8.86 22.53 22.99
N ARG A 115 8.34 22.35 24.21
CA ARG A 115 8.46 23.29 25.33
C ARG A 115 9.55 22.79 26.31
N ARG A 116 10.09 23.68 27.15
CA ARG A 116 11.03 23.29 28.22
C ARG A 116 10.28 22.42 29.24
N GLY A 117 10.67 21.16 29.39
CA GLY A 117 10.05 20.22 30.33
C GLY A 117 10.25 18.78 29.91
N THR A 118 9.70 17.85 30.70
CA THR A 118 9.66 16.42 30.36
C THR A 118 8.54 16.18 29.36
N SER A 119 8.80 15.35 28.35
CA SER A 119 7.80 14.92 27.39
C SER A 119 7.85 13.41 27.18
N VAL A 120 6.76 12.82 26.69
CA VAL A 120 6.69 11.38 26.43
C VAL A 120 6.23 11.10 25.00
N GLY A 121 6.90 10.16 24.35
CA GLY A 121 6.50 9.59 23.07
C GLY A 121 6.27 8.09 23.23
N VAL A 122 5.10 7.59 22.82
CA VAL A 122 4.72 6.18 22.97
C VAL A 122 4.32 5.62 21.61
N LEU A 123 4.96 4.54 21.18
CA LEU A 123 4.50 3.72 20.05
C LEU A 123 3.69 2.54 20.60
N VAL A 124 2.41 2.45 20.24
CA VAL A 124 1.53 1.33 20.59
C VAL A 124 1.44 0.40 19.38
N ALA A 125 2.25 -0.66 19.37
CA ALA A 125 2.31 -1.63 18.29
C ALA A 125 1.00 -2.41 18.11
N SER A 126 0.57 -2.58 16.85
CA SER A 126 -0.54 -3.43 16.45
C SER A 126 -0.09 -4.85 16.14
N ALA A 127 -1.03 -5.75 15.83
CA ALA A 127 -0.73 -7.10 15.39
C ALA A 127 -0.12 -7.16 13.97
N ALA A 128 0.02 -6.02 13.28
CA ALA A 128 0.64 -5.99 11.96
C ALA A 128 2.08 -6.54 12.01
N PRO A 129 2.51 -7.37 11.05
CA PRO A 129 3.84 -7.98 11.10
C PRO A 129 5.00 -6.97 11.21
N ILE A 130 4.88 -5.80 10.57
CA ILE A 130 5.83 -4.68 10.69
C ILE A 130 5.92 -4.17 12.14
N ASP A 131 4.79 -3.99 12.82
CA ASP A 131 4.75 -3.49 14.20
C ASP A 131 5.38 -4.52 15.16
N GLN A 132 5.06 -5.80 14.97
CA GLN A 132 5.64 -6.88 15.77
C GLN A 132 7.16 -6.99 15.57
N TYR A 133 7.63 -6.83 14.33
CA TYR A 133 9.05 -6.76 14.04
C TYR A 133 9.73 -5.59 14.75
N LEU A 134 9.13 -4.40 14.73
CA LEU A 134 9.69 -3.22 15.42
C LEU A 134 9.77 -3.39 16.95
N VAL A 135 8.82 -4.11 17.55
CA VAL A 135 8.86 -4.41 18.99
C VAL A 135 9.99 -5.40 19.32
N GLN A 136 10.25 -6.36 18.44
CA GLN A 136 11.35 -7.32 18.60
C GLN A 136 12.72 -6.70 18.27
N HIS A 137 12.73 -5.66 17.43
CA HIS A 137 13.92 -4.97 16.93
C HIS A 137 13.80 -3.43 17.08
N PRO A 138 13.73 -2.89 18.31
CA PRO A 138 13.55 -1.46 18.56
C PRO A 138 14.70 -0.59 18.00
N GLU A 139 15.90 -1.16 17.82
CA GLU A 139 17.04 -0.54 17.13
C GLU A 139 16.67 -0.06 15.73
N PHE A 140 15.71 -0.72 15.06
CA PHE A 140 15.26 -0.34 13.74
C PHE A 140 14.62 1.06 13.70
N ALA A 141 13.82 1.40 14.72
CA ALA A 141 13.16 2.70 14.81
C ALA A 141 14.10 3.79 15.37
N THR A 142 15.02 3.39 16.26
CA THR A 142 15.84 4.31 17.05
C THR A 142 17.18 4.64 16.40
N GLU A 143 17.83 3.69 15.73
CA GLU A 143 19.18 3.85 15.18
C GLU A 143 19.20 4.11 13.67
N ARG A 144 18.22 3.59 12.92
CA ARG A 144 18.18 3.74 11.46
C ARG A 144 18.05 5.22 11.05
N SER A 145 18.75 5.63 9.99
CA SER A 145 18.53 6.94 9.39
C SER A 145 17.12 7.00 8.78
N PRO A 146 16.42 8.16 8.85
CA PRO A 146 15.22 8.39 8.06
C PRO A 146 15.48 8.16 6.57
N GLU A 147 14.41 7.81 5.86
CA GLU A 147 14.39 7.56 4.43
C GLU A 147 14.82 8.80 3.62
N ASN A 148 15.42 8.59 2.46
CA ASN A 148 15.84 9.67 1.56
C ASN A 148 14.64 10.19 0.74
N ALA A 149 14.58 11.50 0.53
CA ALA A 149 13.70 12.10 -0.46
C ALA A 149 14.40 12.05 -1.84
N LEU A 150 13.87 11.23 -2.74
CA LEU A 150 14.44 11.03 -4.08
C LEU A 150 13.66 11.88 -5.09
N ILE A 151 14.40 12.54 -5.99
CA ILE A 151 13.81 13.32 -7.08
C ILE A 151 14.61 13.08 -8.36
N ASN A 152 13.91 13.10 -9.50
CA ASN A 152 14.49 13.05 -10.83
C ASN A 152 14.02 14.26 -11.65
N PRO A 153 14.59 15.47 -11.43
CA PRO A 153 14.21 16.66 -12.19
C PRO A 153 14.53 16.56 -13.69
N ASP A 154 15.43 15.63 -14.05
CA ASP A 154 15.91 15.41 -15.40
C ASP A 154 15.12 14.30 -16.13
N ASN A 155 14.00 13.83 -15.55
CA ASN A 155 13.08 12.93 -16.25
C ASN A 155 12.64 13.59 -17.57
N PRO A 156 12.88 12.98 -18.76
CA PRO A 156 12.68 13.65 -20.04
C PRO A 156 11.26 14.17 -20.27
N LEU A 157 10.24 13.45 -19.78
CA LEU A 157 8.84 13.83 -19.96
C LEU A 157 8.45 15.03 -19.09
N ILE A 158 8.93 15.05 -17.84
CA ILE A 158 8.72 16.18 -16.92
C ILE A 158 9.54 17.39 -17.39
N LEU A 159 10.81 17.16 -17.73
CA LEU A 159 11.73 18.20 -18.18
C LEU A 159 11.23 18.89 -19.45
N LEU A 160 10.76 18.14 -20.45
CA LEU A 160 10.18 18.71 -21.68
C LEU A 160 8.98 19.61 -21.39
N GLN A 161 8.10 19.21 -20.47
CA GLN A 161 6.97 20.04 -20.04
C GLN A 161 7.46 21.37 -19.44
N HIS A 162 8.46 21.33 -18.57
CA HIS A 162 9.03 22.54 -17.97
C HIS A 162 9.83 23.40 -18.96
N ILE A 163 10.50 22.80 -19.95
CA ILE A 163 11.16 23.54 -21.04
C ILE A 163 10.12 24.29 -21.87
N ARG A 164 8.95 23.69 -22.17
CA ARG A 164 7.85 24.38 -22.87
C ARG A 164 7.39 25.61 -22.07
N CYS A 165 7.16 25.46 -20.76
CA CYS A 165 6.80 26.59 -19.89
C CYS A 165 7.89 27.68 -19.87
N ALA A 166 9.15 27.30 -19.66
CA ALA A 166 10.26 28.23 -19.60
C ALA A 166 10.45 29.00 -20.92
N ALA A 167 10.30 28.33 -22.07
CA ALA A 167 10.40 28.97 -23.39
C ALA A 167 9.23 29.91 -23.68
N PHE A 168 8.04 29.60 -23.17
CA PHE A 168 6.87 30.50 -23.21
C PHE A 168 7.12 31.77 -22.37
N GLU A 169 7.71 31.63 -21.19
CA GLU A 169 8.01 32.75 -20.30
C GLU A 169 9.11 33.64 -20.87
N LEU A 170 10.24 33.06 -21.30
CA LEU A 170 11.38 33.78 -21.85
C LEU A 170 12.12 32.97 -22.94
N PRO A 171 12.57 33.62 -24.03
CA PRO A 171 13.34 32.95 -25.07
C PRO A 171 14.70 32.45 -24.58
N PHE A 172 15.03 31.19 -24.89
CA PHE A 172 16.34 30.59 -24.58
C PHE A 172 17.44 31.11 -25.50
N LYS A 173 18.66 31.25 -24.96
CA LYS A 173 19.86 31.70 -25.69
C LYS A 173 21.00 30.69 -25.59
N PRO A 174 21.98 30.72 -26.53
CA PRO A 174 23.06 29.76 -26.55
C PRO A 174 23.96 29.89 -25.33
N GLY A 175 24.33 28.74 -24.76
CA GLY A 175 25.13 28.66 -23.54
C GLY A 175 24.34 28.79 -22.24
N GLU A 176 23.02 29.03 -22.30
CA GLU A 176 22.15 28.94 -21.13
C GLU A 176 21.99 27.49 -20.66
N LYS A 177 21.61 27.33 -19.39
CA LYS A 177 21.37 26.04 -18.74
C LYS A 177 20.03 26.06 -18.04
N LEU A 178 19.41 24.89 -17.92
CA LEU A 178 18.20 24.68 -17.12
C LEU A 178 18.50 23.63 -16.04
N GLY A 179 18.67 24.08 -14.79
CA GLY A 179 19.10 23.20 -13.70
C GLY A 179 20.49 22.59 -13.94
N ALA A 180 20.58 21.26 -13.89
CA ALA A 180 21.81 20.52 -14.15
C ALA A 180 22.09 20.28 -15.65
N ILE A 181 21.10 20.53 -16.51
CA ILE A 181 21.16 20.22 -17.94
C ILE A 181 22.04 21.26 -18.68
N ALA A 182 23.04 20.75 -19.41
CA ALA A 182 23.93 21.57 -20.24
C ALA A 182 23.23 22.07 -21.51
N TRP A 183 23.82 23.08 -22.15
CA TRP A 183 23.25 23.70 -23.36
C TRP A 183 23.05 22.68 -24.48
N GLU A 184 23.96 21.72 -24.65
CA GLU A 184 23.92 20.72 -25.71
C GLU A 184 22.66 19.86 -25.63
N THR A 185 22.36 19.34 -24.44
CA THR A 185 21.15 18.53 -24.19
C THR A 185 19.89 19.40 -24.21
N LEU A 186 19.94 20.61 -23.63
CA LEU A 186 18.80 21.55 -23.70
C LEU A 186 18.45 21.88 -25.16
N LYS A 187 19.47 22.07 -26.00
CA LYS A 187 19.31 22.35 -27.43
C LYS A 187 18.59 21.22 -28.15
N GLU A 188 18.85 19.95 -27.82
CA GLU A 188 18.13 18.82 -28.42
C GLU A 188 16.61 18.92 -28.18
N PHE A 189 16.18 19.26 -26.96
CA PHE A 189 14.76 19.51 -26.66
C PHE A 189 14.21 20.71 -27.42
N LEU A 190 14.96 21.82 -27.48
CA LEU A 190 14.55 23.02 -28.18
C LEU A 190 14.42 22.79 -29.70
N ASP A 191 15.33 22.01 -30.29
CA ASP A 191 15.29 21.62 -31.70
C ASP A 191 14.06 20.74 -32.00
N ILE A 192 13.72 19.81 -31.11
CA ILE A 192 12.50 19.00 -31.23
C ILE A 192 11.25 19.89 -31.19
N LEU A 193 11.20 20.86 -30.27
CA LEU A 193 10.07 21.78 -30.17
C LEU A 193 9.99 22.74 -31.37
N GLU A 194 11.12 23.14 -31.95
CA GLU A 194 11.15 23.90 -33.20
C GLU A 194 10.64 23.07 -34.39
N GLN A 195 11.07 21.81 -34.51
CA GLN A 195 10.58 20.89 -35.54
C GLN A 195 9.07 20.61 -35.40
N ALA A 196 8.56 20.59 -34.17
CA ALA A 196 7.13 20.48 -33.87
C ALA A 196 6.34 21.78 -34.16
N GLY A 197 7.00 22.86 -34.58
CA GLY A 197 6.36 24.15 -34.85
C GLY A 197 5.92 24.92 -33.59
N ILE A 198 6.40 24.52 -32.41
CA ILE A 198 6.08 25.15 -31.13
C ILE A 198 7.02 26.34 -30.87
N LEU A 199 8.29 26.18 -31.23
CA LEU A 199 9.32 27.22 -31.15
C LEU A 199 9.76 27.68 -32.54
N HIS A 200 10.35 28.87 -32.60
CA HIS A 200 11.05 29.38 -33.77
C HIS A 200 12.43 29.89 -33.37
N SER A 201 13.47 29.42 -34.06
CA SER A 201 14.82 29.92 -33.88
C SER A 201 15.06 31.17 -34.73
N SER A 202 15.42 32.27 -34.07
CA SER A 202 15.79 33.53 -34.73
C SER A 202 16.89 34.25 -33.95
N ALA A 203 17.89 34.80 -34.65
CA ALA A 203 19.05 35.45 -34.05
C ALA A 203 19.72 34.61 -32.93
N ASN A 204 19.84 33.29 -33.17
CA ASN A 204 20.33 32.29 -32.22
C ASN A 204 19.53 32.20 -30.90
N ARG A 205 18.24 32.54 -30.90
CA ARG A 205 17.36 32.35 -29.75
C ARG A 205 16.12 31.57 -30.13
N TYR A 206 15.61 30.78 -29.20
CA TYR A 206 14.38 30.01 -29.40
C TYR A 206 13.21 30.77 -28.78
N TYR A 207 12.27 31.19 -29.62
CA TYR A 207 11.07 31.93 -29.21
C TYR A 207 9.85 31.02 -29.25
N TRP A 208 8.99 31.13 -28.26
CA TRP A 208 7.66 30.53 -28.31
C TRP A 208 6.79 31.20 -29.37
N ILE A 209 6.23 30.41 -30.29
CA ILE A 209 5.35 30.90 -31.37
C ILE A 209 3.97 30.25 -31.39
N SER A 210 3.76 29.22 -30.57
CA SER A 210 2.44 28.59 -30.43
C SER A 210 1.46 29.52 -29.71
N ASP A 211 0.19 29.43 -30.06
CA ASP A 211 -0.93 30.07 -29.37
C ASP A 211 -1.32 29.37 -28.06
N GLN A 212 -0.75 28.19 -27.78
CA GLN A 212 -1.00 27.43 -26.57
C GLN A 212 -0.35 28.06 -25.34
N TYR A 213 -1.05 27.98 -24.20
CA TYR A 213 -0.52 28.34 -22.89
C TYR A 213 -0.07 27.06 -22.15
N PRO A 214 1.23 26.71 -22.17
CA PRO A 214 1.70 25.40 -21.71
C PRO A 214 1.43 25.15 -20.23
N ALA A 215 1.57 26.16 -19.37
CA ALA A 215 1.34 26.02 -17.94
C ALA A 215 -0.14 25.77 -17.58
N GLY A 216 -1.08 26.01 -18.49
CA GLY A 216 -2.50 25.67 -18.30
C GLY A 216 -2.80 24.18 -18.46
N GLU A 217 -1.96 23.45 -19.20
CA GLU A 217 -2.12 22.02 -19.49
C GLU A 217 -1.31 21.13 -18.53
N ILE A 218 -0.32 21.70 -17.84
CA ILE A 218 0.62 20.96 -17.00
C ILE A 218 0.18 21.05 -15.54
N SER A 219 -0.15 19.91 -14.95
CA SER A 219 -0.39 19.79 -13.52
C SER A 219 0.88 19.33 -12.79
N LEU A 220 1.35 20.09 -11.80
CA LEU A 220 2.51 19.72 -10.97
C LEU A 220 2.25 18.52 -10.06
N ARG A 221 0.98 18.13 -9.91
CA ARG A 221 0.54 16.96 -9.15
C ARG A 221 -0.45 16.21 -10.02
N ASN A 222 -0.35 14.89 -10.10
CA ASN A 222 -1.29 14.05 -10.87
C ASN A 222 -2.74 14.03 -10.34
N ALA A 223 -3.15 15.00 -9.53
CA ALA A 223 -4.51 15.17 -9.06
C ALA A 223 -4.80 16.64 -8.76
N THR A 224 -5.51 17.33 -9.64
CA THR A 224 -6.62 18.14 -9.14
C THR A 224 -7.72 17.17 -8.79
N ALA A 225 -7.75 16.72 -7.53
CA ALA A 225 -8.81 15.85 -7.05
C ALA A 225 -10.12 16.67 -7.06
N GLN A 226 -11.03 16.34 -7.98
CA GLN A 226 -12.43 16.66 -7.76
C GLN A 226 -12.80 16.07 -6.39
N ASN A 227 -13.48 16.87 -5.57
CA ASN A 227 -13.87 16.48 -4.23
C ASN A 227 -15.37 16.24 -4.21
N VAL A 228 -15.77 15.12 -3.63
CA VAL A 228 -17.16 14.80 -3.30
C VAL A 228 -17.53 15.50 -2.00
N VAL A 229 -18.60 16.30 -2.05
CA VAL A 229 -19.17 17.02 -0.89
C VAL A 229 -20.06 16.07 -0.10
N LEU A 230 -19.91 16.06 1.22
CA LEU A 230 -20.70 15.21 2.12
C LEU A 230 -21.83 16.02 2.74
N ARG A 231 -23.08 15.72 2.39
CA ARG A 231 -24.27 16.38 2.95
C ARG A 231 -25.01 15.49 3.92
N VAL A 232 -25.43 16.08 5.04
CA VAL A 232 -26.30 15.45 6.02
C VAL A 232 -27.63 16.20 6.07
N GLY A 233 -28.73 15.48 5.98
CA GLY A 233 -30.08 16.04 6.07
C GLY A 233 -30.93 15.75 4.84
N GLY A 234 -32.14 16.31 4.79
CA GLY A 234 -33.07 16.19 3.66
C GLY A 234 -32.97 17.37 2.69
N GLU A 235 -33.85 17.42 1.70
CA GLU A 235 -33.85 18.49 0.67
C GLU A 235 -34.10 19.90 1.25
N GLU A 236 -34.84 20.03 2.35
CA GLU A 236 -35.21 21.32 2.95
C GLU A 236 -34.18 21.86 3.97
N GLU A 237 -33.45 20.98 4.65
CA GLU A 237 -32.40 21.32 5.61
C GLU A 237 -31.21 20.37 5.41
N SER A 238 -30.24 20.81 4.61
CA SER A 238 -28.99 20.09 4.39
C SER A 238 -27.80 20.87 4.94
N ARG A 239 -26.91 20.17 5.64
CA ARG A 239 -25.63 20.73 6.11
C ARG A 239 -24.47 19.96 5.49
N VAL A 240 -23.42 20.68 5.10
CA VAL A 240 -22.17 20.05 4.66
C VAL A 240 -21.32 19.72 5.88
N ILE A 241 -20.87 18.48 5.98
CA ILE A 241 -20.00 18.02 7.08
C ILE A 241 -18.55 17.85 6.64
N GLY A 242 -18.25 17.85 5.34
CA GLY A 242 -16.88 17.70 4.87
C GLY A 242 -16.78 17.29 3.42
N THR A 243 -15.57 16.87 3.02
CA THR A 243 -15.28 16.45 1.65
C THR A 243 -14.37 15.23 1.62
N VAL A 244 -14.47 14.44 0.54
CA VAL A 244 -13.58 13.31 0.23
C VAL A 244 -13.14 13.43 -1.23
N ASP A 245 -11.91 13.09 -1.56
CA ASP A 245 -11.46 13.05 -2.95
C ASP A 245 -12.22 11.97 -3.75
N GLN A 246 -12.51 12.23 -5.02
CA GLN A 246 -13.37 11.38 -5.86
C GLN A 246 -12.88 9.93 -5.94
N LEU A 247 -11.56 9.71 -6.03
CA LEU A 247 -10.97 8.36 -6.00
C LEU A 247 -11.25 7.63 -4.69
N SER A 248 -11.22 8.36 -3.56
CA SER A 248 -11.56 7.79 -2.26
C SER A 248 -13.06 7.64 -2.02
N ALA A 249 -13.89 8.40 -2.73
CA ALA A 249 -15.33 8.39 -2.52
C ALA A 249 -15.95 7.00 -2.76
N THR A 250 -15.50 6.30 -3.79
CA THR A 250 -16.00 4.97 -4.17
C THR A 250 -15.80 3.89 -3.10
N TRP A 251 -14.82 4.04 -2.22
CA TRP A 251 -14.56 3.06 -1.15
C TRP A 251 -14.84 3.59 0.26
N MET A 252 -14.92 4.91 0.44
CA MET A 252 -15.19 5.53 1.74
C MET A 252 -16.67 5.90 1.95
N VAL A 253 -17.33 6.37 0.89
CA VAL A 253 -18.70 6.89 0.94
C VAL A 253 -19.55 6.29 -0.19
N HIS A 254 -19.37 5.00 -0.45
CA HIS A 254 -20.29 4.26 -1.30
C HIS A 254 -21.68 4.16 -0.65
N PRO A 255 -22.76 3.91 -1.43
CA PRO A 255 -24.07 3.63 -0.86
C PRO A 255 -24.01 2.47 0.15
N GLY A 256 -24.63 2.65 1.31
CA GLY A 256 -24.58 1.69 2.43
C GLY A 256 -23.35 1.78 3.32
N ALA A 257 -22.36 2.63 3.01
CA ALA A 257 -21.19 2.82 3.86
C ALA A 257 -21.56 3.49 5.20
N ILE A 258 -20.85 3.10 6.26
CA ILE A 258 -20.84 3.85 7.53
C ILE A 258 -19.65 4.80 7.51
N TYR A 259 -19.94 6.09 7.34
CA TYR A 259 -18.98 7.17 7.41
C TYR A 259 -18.91 7.74 8.83
N LEU A 260 -17.70 7.98 9.32
CA LEU A 260 -17.48 8.58 10.63
C LEU A 260 -16.95 10.02 10.48
N HIS A 261 -17.54 10.95 11.23
CA HIS A 261 -17.09 12.33 11.28
C HIS A 261 -17.20 12.88 12.70
N GLU A 262 -16.06 13.23 13.28
CA GLU A 262 -15.95 13.75 14.65
C GLU A 262 -16.62 12.81 15.68
N GLY A 263 -16.34 11.50 15.56
CA GLY A 263 -16.92 10.46 16.42
C GLY A 263 -18.38 10.11 16.12
N GLN A 264 -19.07 10.93 15.33
CA GLN A 264 -20.46 10.69 14.92
C GLN A 264 -20.54 9.77 13.70
N SER A 265 -21.51 8.86 13.73
CA SER A 265 -21.77 7.89 12.67
C SER A 265 -22.83 8.38 11.69
N TYR A 266 -22.56 8.18 10.40
CA TYR A 266 -23.45 8.53 9.31
C TYR A 266 -23.59 7.35 8.34
N LEU A 267 -24.81 7.00 7.98
CA LEU A 267 -25.08 6.05 6.91
C LEU A 267 -25.15 6.81 5.59
N VAL A 268 -24.35 6.40 4.62
CA VAL A 268 -24.40 6.93 3.26
C VAL A 268 -25.60 6.33 2.54
N LYS A 269 -26.52 7.19 2.11
CA LYS A 269 -27.72 6.81 1.35
C LYS A 269 -27.43 6.70 -0.12
N ASP A 270 -26.69 7.67 -0.66
CA ASP A 270 -26.44 7.78 -2.09
C ASP A 270 -25.09 8.46 -2.36
N LEU A 271 -24.49 8.14 -3.50
CA LEU A 271 -23.25 8.73 -4.01
C LEU A 271 -23.44 9.09 -5.49
N ASP A 272 -23.54 10.38 -5.76
CA ASP A 272 -23.57 10.92 -7.12
C ASP A 272 -22.17 11.42 -7.50
N LEU A 273 -21.47 10.64 -8.33
CA LEU A 273 -20.14 10.99 -8.81
C LEU A 273 -20.15 12.10 -9.86
N GLU A 274 -21.26 12.29 -10.58
CA GLU A 274 -21.39 13.35 -11.60
C GLU A 274 -21.63 14.71 -10.91
N ALA A 275 -22.53 14.75 -9.92
CA ALA A 275 -22.75 15.92 -9.09
C ALA A 275 -21.63 16.16 -8.05
N SER A 276 -20.72 15.19 -7.88
CA SER A 276 -19.69 15.20 -6.84
C SER A 276 -20.28 15.41 -5.43
N GLU A 277 -21.32 14.64 -5.11
CA GLU A 277 -22.05 14.75 -3.87
C GLU A 277 -22.40 13.37 -3.29
N ALA A 278 -22.28 13.24 -1.97
CA ALA A 278 -22.77 12.08 -1.23
C ALA A 278 -23.81 12.53 -0.20
N SER A 279 -24.93 11.82 -0.14
CA SER A 279 -26.02 12.07 0.79
C SER A 279 -25.94 11.13 1.98
N LEU A 280 -25.94 11.69 3.18
CA LEU A 280 -25.76 10.97 4.44
C LEU A 280 -26.90 11.25 5.40
N VAL A 281 -27.19 10.28 6.26
CA VAL A 281 -28.10 10.45 7.39
C VAL A 281 -27.42 10.01 8.69
N SER A 282 -27.78 10.64 9.80
CA SER A 282 -27.29 10.22 11.12
C SER A 282 -27.63 8.76 11.37
N SER A 283 -26.70 8.03 11.96
CA SER A 283 -26.80 6.59 12.17
C SER A 283 -26.23 6.20 13.53
N ASN A 284 -26.88 5.24 14.20
CA ASN A 284 -26.44 4.68 15.48
C ASN A 284 -26.08 3.19 15.37
N GLU A 285 -25.72 2.75 14.17
CA GLU A 285 -25.40 1.35 13.88
C GLU A 285 -24.19 0.87 14.70
N ASP A 286 -24.26 -0.39 15.14
CA ASP A 286 -23.24 -1.08 15.94
C ASP A 286 -22.16 -1.78 15.08
N TYR A 287 -22.11 -1.46 13.80
CA TYR A 287 -21.12 -1.94 12.86
C TYR A 287 -20.49 -0.81 12.03
N PHE A 288 -19.37 -1.15 11.39
CA PHE A 288 -18.74 -0.35 10.35
C PHE A 288 -18.64 -1.13 9.05
N THR A 289 -18.37 -0.42 7.96
CA THR A 289 -18.23 -1.03 6.64
C THR A 289 -16.77 -1.15 6.21
N GLU A 290 -16.46 -2.25 5.53
CA GLU A 290 -15.17 -2.46 4.87
C GLU A 290 -15.38 -2.74 3.38
N PRO A 291 -14.89 -1.86 2.48
CA PRO A 291 -15.04 -2.08 1.05
C PRO A 291 -14.22 -3.28 0.60
N ARG A 292 -14.74 -3.97 -0.42
CA ARG A 292 -14.05 -5.05 -1.13
C ARG A 292 -13.63 -4.51 -2.49
N ASN A 293 -12.33 -4.34 -2.67
CA ASN A 293 -11.75 -3.97 -3.95
C ASN A 293 -11.35 -5.21 -4.75
N GLN A 294 -11.40 -5.07 -6.06
CA GLN A 294 -10.85 -5.99 -7.03
C GLN A 294 -9.95 -5.20 -7.96
N THR A 295 -8.75 -5.71 -8.22
CA THR A 295 -7.80 -5.12 -9.15
C THR A 295 -7.50 -6.12 -10.25
N GLU A 296 -7.65 -5.68 -11.48
CA GLU A 296 -7.38 -6.46 -12.69
C GLU A 296 -6.33 -5.73 -13.53
N VAL A 297 -5.47 -6.50 -14.19
CA VAL A 297 -4.44 -5.96 -15.07
C VAL A 297 -4.58 -6.60 -16.43
N GLU A 298 -4.67 -5.77 -17.47
CA GLU A 298 -4.75 -6.19 -18.86
C GLU A 298 -3.53 -5.71 -19.63
N ARG A 299 -2.99 -6.58 -20.49
CA ARG A 299 -1.96 -6.22 -21.47
C ARG A 299 -2.62 -5.53 -22.66
N ILE A 300 -2.23 -4.30 -22.96
CA ILE A 300 -2.70 -3.56 -24.14
C ILE A 300 -1.78 -3.85 -25.33
N SER A 301 -0.49 -3.59 -25.16
CA SER A 301 0.53 -3.81 -26.19
C SER A 301 1.88 -4.14 -25.57
N VAL A 302 2.74 -4.78 -26.36
CA VAL A 302 4.14 -4.99 -26.02
C VAL A 302 4.96 -3.99 -26.82
N ILE A 303 5.81 -3.23 -26.14
CA ILE A 303 6.74 -2.28 -26.78
C ILE A 303 8.09 -2.95 -26.99
N ASP A 304 8.61 -3.63 -25.96
CA ASP A 304 9.84 -4.42 -26.05
C ASP A 304 9.74 -5.71 -25.21
N SER A 305 10.37 -6.78 -25.69
CA SER A 305 10.48 -8.05 -24.97
C SER A 305 11.80 -8.72 -25.26
N SER A 306 12.44 -9.25 -24.23
CA SER A 306 13.71 -9.98 -24.37
C SER A 306 13.78 -11.20 -23.45
N PRO A 307 14.41 -12.29 -23.90
CA PRO A 307 14.65 -13.44 -23.05
C PRO A 307 15.61 -13.06 -21.93
N THR A 308 15.38 -13.62 -20.74
CA THR A 308 16.32 -13.58 -19.62
C THR A 308 16.83 -14.98 -19.36
N LEU A 309 17.77 -15.14 -18.42
CA LEU A 309 18.42 -16.42 -18.17
C LEU A 309 17.45 -17.59 -17.95
N ARG A 310 16.37 -17.37 -17.19
CA ARG A 310 15.37 -18.37 -16.78
C ARG A 310 13.94 -17.88 -16.99
N GLY A 311 13.75 -16.95 -17.90
CA GLY A 311 12.53 -16.18 -18.00
C GLY A 311 12.45 -15.32 -19.24
N GLU A 312 11.51 -14.40 -19.21
CA GLU A 312 11.34 -13.36 -20.21
C GLU A 312 11.01 -12.08 -19.46
N LYS A 313 11.58 -10.96 -19.92
CA LYS A 313 11.21 -9.62 -19.47
C LYS A 313 10.51 -8.89 -20.60
N THR A 314 9.51 -8.11 -20.25
CA THR A 314 8.69 -7.39 -21.21
C THR A 314 8.34 -6.01 -20.66
N TRP A 315 8.32 -5.03 -21.54
CA TRP A 315 7.83 -3.68 -21.29
C TRP A 315 6.74 -3.34 -22.30
N GLY A 316 5.66 -2.72 -21.83
CA GLY A 316 4.55 -2.38 -22.68
C GLY A 316 3.45 -1.59 -21.99
N GLU A 317 2.40 -1.32 -22.75
CA GLU A 317 1.22 -0.64 -22.23
C GLU A 317 0.30 -1.64 -21.51
N ILE A 318 -0.20 -1.21 -20.36
CA ILE A 318 -1.14 -1.97 -19.54
C ILE A 318 -2.34 -1.10 -19.15
N ARG A 319 -3.45 -1.78 -18.81
CA ARG A 319 -4.58 -1.19 -18.11
C ARG A 319 -4.68 -1.81 -16.73
N VAL A 320 -4.64 -0.97 -15.70
CA VAL A 320 -4.93 -1.38 -14.32
C VAL A 320 -6.33 -0.90 -13.97
N THR A 321 -7.25 -1.84 -13.78
CA THR A 321 -8.65 -1.58 -13.44
C THR A 321 -8.85 -1.89 -11.96
N THR A 322 -9.30 -0.91 -11.17
CA THR A 322 -9.67 -1.11 -9.76
C THR A 322 -11.14 -0.81 -9.55
N GLN A 323 -11.90 -1.74 -8.99
CA GLN A 323 -13.33 -1.61 -8.76
C GLN A 323 -13.71 -2.00 -7.33
N ILE A 324 -14.65 -1.27 -6.74
CA ILE A 324 -15.30 -1.67 -5.48
C ILE A 324 -16.53 -2.51 -5.83
N VAL A 325 -16.45 -3.81 -5.58
CA VAL A 325 -17.47 -4.81 -5.98
C VAL A 325 -18.44 -5.15 -4.84
N GLY A 326 -18.21 -4.60 -3.66
CA GLY A 326 -19.05 -4.83 -2.48
C GLY A 326 -18.40 -4.32 -1.22
N PHE A 327 -19.03 -4.61 -0.08
CA PHE A 327 -18.50 -4.31 1.24
C PHE A 327 -18.94 -5.35 2.28
N ARG A 328 -18.23 -5.38 3.40
CA ARG A 328 -18.57 -6.18 4.59
C ARG A 328 -19.08 -5.27 5.68
N LYS A 329 -20.10 -5.71 6.41
CA LYS A 329 -20.52 -5.12 7.69
C LYS A 329 -19.77 -5.85 8.80
N VAL A 330 -19.04 -5.10 9.62
CA VAL A 330 -18.19 -5.65 10.67
C VAL A 330 -18.58 -5.00 11.99
N HIS A 331 -18.95 -5.81 12.98
CA HIS A 331 -19.35 -5.33 14.30
C HIS A 331 -18.18 -4.58 14.97
N TRP A 332 -18.46 -3.44 15.62
CA TRP A 332 -17.41 -2.55 16.14
C TRP A 332 -16.47 -3.23 17.13
N ILE A 333 -17.04 -4.01 18.05
CA ILE A 333 -16.31 -4.57 19.20
C ILE A 333 -15.77 -5.95 18.86
N THR A 334 -16.65 -6.88 18.50
CA THR A 334 -16.28 -8.29 18.28
C THR A 334 -15.49 -8.50 17.00
N ARG A 335 -15.51 -7.53 16.06
CA ARG A 335 -14.92 -7.63 14.72
C ARG A 335 -15.48 -8.79 13.88
N GLU A 336 -16.62 -9.33 14.29
CA GLU A 336 -17.32 -10.35 13.52
C GLU A 336 -17.93 -9.74 12.27
N THR A 337 -17.85 -10.48 11.17
CA THR A 337 -18.53 -10.09 9.92
C THR A 337 -20.01 -10.40 10.07
N LEU A 338 -20.84 -9.37 10.12
CA LEU A 338 -22.30 -9.46 10.25
C LEU A 338 -22.98 -9.77 8.91
N GLY A 339 -22.37 -9.36 7.80
CA GLY A 339 -22.91 -9.56 6.46
C GLY A 339 -22.00 -9.01 5.37
N GLN A 340 -22.33 -9.34 4.13
CA GLN A 340 -21.67 -8.78 2.95
C GLN A 340 -22.73 -8.37 1.94
N GLU A 341 -22.49 -7.24 1.28
CA GLU A 341 -23.39 -6.69 0.27
C GLU A 341 -22.59 -6.40 -0.99
N PRO A 342 -23.10 -6.79 -2.18
CA PRO A 342 -22.48 -6.42 -3.45
C PRO A 342 -22.69 -4.93 -3.73
N LEU A 343 -21.79 -4.35 -4.50
CA LEU A 343 -21.89 -3.00 -5.03
C LEU A 343 -21.56 -3.02 -6.51
N ASP A 344 -22.25 -2.16 -7.26
CA ASP A 344 -21.97 -1.92 -8.67
C ASP A 344 -21.55 -0.46 -8.83
N LEU A 345 -20.29 -0.19 -8.51
CA LEU A 345 -19.69 1.13 -8.69
C LEU A 345 -18.78 1.14 -9.91
N PRO A 346 -18.64 2.29 -10.59
CA PRO A 346 -17.80 2.38 -11.78
C PRO A 346 -16.34 2.05 -11.44
N PRO A 347 -15.65 1.27 -12.31
CA PRO A 347 -14.25 0.98 -12.12
C PRO A 347 -13.37 2.21 -12.41
N ASN A 348 -12.29 2.36 -11.66
CA ASN A 348 -11.21 3.29 -12.00
C ASN A 348 -10.21 2.59 -12.93
N GLN A 349 -9.96 3.17 -14.09
CA GLN A 349 -9.04 2.61 -15.09
C GLN A 349 -7.82 3.51 -15.26
N LEU A 350 -6.65 2.94 -14.96
CA LEU A 350 -5.36 3.57 -15.22
C LEU A 350 -4.71 2.91 -16.44
N ARG A 351 -4.65 3.63 -17.56
CA ARG A 351 -3.80 3.26 -18.70
C ARG A 351 -2.41 3.84 -18.49
N THR A 352 -1.40 2.97 -18.47
CA THR A 352 -0.02 3.32 -18.13
C THR A 352 0.96 2.33 -18.78
N THR A 353 2.27 2.53 -18.57
CA THR A 353 3.30 1.58 -18.96
C THR A 353 3.69 0.69 -17.77
N GLY A 354 4.04 -0.55 -18.08
CA GLY A 354 4.47 -1.54 -17.10
C GLY A 354 5.67 -2.33 -17.60
N TYR A 355 6.52 -2.72 -16.67
CA TYR A 355 7.61 -3.67 -16.85
C TYR A 355 7.28 -4.91 -16.04
N TRP A 356 7.20 -6.05 -16.71
CA TRP A 356 6.96 -7.34 -16.07
C TRP A 356 7.96 -8.38 -16.51
N PHE A 357 8.17 -9.37 -15.67
CA PHE A 357 8.98 -10.52 -16.01
C PHE A 357 8.34 -11.80 -15.47
N THR A 358 8.59 -12.89 -16.17
CA THR A 358 8.07 -14.23 -15.87
C THR A 358 9.20 -15.23 -15.72
N LEU A 359 8.91 -16.33 -15.03
CA LEU A 359 9.74 -17.53 -15.02
C LEU A 359 9.33 -18.45 -16.17
N MET A 360 10.29 -19.12 -16.82
CA MET A 360 10.00 -20.21 -17.75
C MET A 360 9.58 -21.48 -16.98
N ASP A 361 8.84 -22.36 -17.64
CA ASP A 361 8.35 -23.61 -17.04
C ASP A 361 9.49 -24.49 -16.51
N GLU A 362 10.66 -24.48 -17.16
CA GLU A 362 11.85 -25.20 -16.73
C GLU A 362 12.42 -24.65 -15.43
N ALA A 363 12.36 -23.33 -15.22
CA ALA A 363 12.83 -22.68 -14.00
C ALA A 363 11.89 -23.00 -12.83
N VAL A 364 10.59 -22.97 -13.10
CA VAL A 364 9.57 -23.42 -12.15
C VAL A 364 9.82 -24.89 -11.81
N GLU A 365 9.94 -25.78 -12.79
CA GLU A 365 10.16 -27.21 -12.59
C GLU A 365 11.49 -27.52 -11.90
N TYR A 366 12.54 -26.75 -12.17
CA TYR A 366 13.81 -26.82 -11.47
C TYR A 366 13.63 -26.55 -9.97
N LEU A 367 12.91 -25.49 -9.60
CA LEU A 367 12.57 -25.18 -8.21
C LEU A 367 11.74 -26.31 -7.58
N ARG A 368 10.82 -26.93 -8.35
CA ARG A 368 10.02 -28.08 -7.87
C ARG A 368 10.87 -29.31 -7.58
N LYS A 369 11.82 -29.63 -8.46
CA LYS A 369 12.64 -30.85 -8.38
C LYS A 369 13.68 -30.80 -7.28
N ASN A 370 14.35 -29.65 -7.10
CA ASN A 370 15.51 -29.56 -6.21
C ASN A 370 15.16 -29.36 -4.74
N GLN A 371 13.87 -29.30 -4.38
CA GLN A 371 13.42 -29.14 -2.99
C GLN A 371 14.27 -28.13 -2.20
N LEU A 372 14.63 -26.99 -2.81
CA LEU A 372 15.51 -25.96 -2.24
C LEU A 372 14.83 -25.20 -1.07
N TRP A 373 13.95 -25.89 -0.35
CA TRP A 373 13.00 -25.37 0.62
C TRP A 373 12.97 -26.28 1.84
N THR A 374 13.58 -25.82 2.93
CA THR A 374 13.42 -26.44 4.24
C THR A 374 12.26 -25.74 4.95
N ASN A 375 11.23 -26.49 5.37
CA ASN A 375 10.19 -25.93 6.24
C ASN A 375 10.56 -26.26 7.68
N ASP A 376 10.50 -25.25 8.56
CA ASP A 376 10.29 -25.50 9.97
C ASP A 376 8.88 -26.07 10.21
N ALA A 377 8.73 -26.88 11.26
CA ALA A 377 7.49 -27.57 11.56
C ALA A 377 6.42 -26.62 12.13
N ASN A 378 5.29 -26.46 11.42
CA ASN A 378 4.12 -25.75 11.95
C ASN A 378 3.55 -26.47 13.18
N GLN A 379 3.19 -25.70 14.22
CA GLN A 379 2.51 -26.22 15.41
C GLN A 379 0.99 -26.19 15.23
N TYR A 380 0.41 -27.33 14.86
CA TYR A 380 -1.04 -27.47 14.56
C TYR A 380 -1.94 -27.69 15.79
N GLY A 381 -1.36 -27.67 16.99
CA GLY A 381 -2.04 -27.99 18.25
C GLY A 381 -2.10 -29.50 18.55
N SER A 382 -2.40 -29.85 19.81
CA SER A 382 -2.40 -31.23 20.31
C SER A 382 -3.44 -32.14 19.65
N ASN A 383 -4.54 -31.57 19.15
CA ASN A 383 -5.66 -32.32 18.58
C ASN A 383 -5.52 -32.61 17.08
N TRP A 384 -4.41 -32.18 16.45
CA TRP A 384 -4.23 -32.26 15.01
C TRP A 384 -4.36 -33.67 14.44
N ASN A 385 -3.81 -34.68 15.13
CA ASN A 385 -3.88 -36.08 14.66
C ASN A 385 -5.32 -36.61 14.60
N ALA A 386 -6.15 -36.29 15.58
CA ALA A 386 -7.57 -36.66 15.60
C ALA A 386 -8.33 -35.94 14.49
N LEU A 387 -8.07 -34.63 14.32
CA LEU A 387 -8.69 -33.82 13.29
C LEU A 387 -8.34 -34.32 11.88
N ARG A 388 -7.08 -34.72 11.64
CA ARG A 388 -6.66 -35.31 10.37
C ARG A 388 -7.47 -36.55 10.02
N GLN A 389 -7.79 -37.38 11.01
CA GLN A 389 -8.60 -38.58 10.81
C GLN A 389 -10.05 -38.21 10.47
N ILE A 390 -10.63 -37.22 11.16
CA ILE A 390 -11.98 -36.71 10.88
C ILE A 390 -12.08 -36.20 9.43
N VAL A 391 -11.11 -35.40 8.99
CA VAL A 391 -11.11 -34.85 7.62
C VAL A 391 -10.94 -35.94 6.57
N ARG A 392 -10.05 -36.91 6.82
CA ARG A 392 -9.88 -38.07 5.92
C ARG A 392 -11.15 -38.90 5.84
N GLN A 393 -11.85 -39.11 6.96
CA GLN A 393 -13.10 -39.86 6.98
C GLN A 393 -14.23 -39.09 6.27
N ARG A 394 -14.33 -37.77 6.47
CA ARG A 394 -15.25 -36.89 5.73
C ARG A 394 -15.05 -37.02 4.22
N ASP A 395 -13.79 -37.01 3.80
CA ASP A 395 -13.38 -37.11 2.39
C ASP A 395 -13.33 -38.56 1.89
N GLN A 396 -13.87 -39.52 2.65
CA GLN A 396 -13.94 -40.95 2.31
C GLN A 396 -12.58 -41.53 1.92
N PHE A 397 -11.51 -41.11 2.61
CA PHE A 397 -10.12 -41.47 2.34
C PHE A 397 -9.70 -41.25 0.89
N THR A 398 -10.38 -40.36 0.19
CA THR A 398 -10.17 -40.08 -1.23
C THR A 398 -9.53 -38.72 -1.38
N CYS A 399 -8.51 -38.63 -2.23
CA CYS A 399 -7.88 -37.37 -2.60
C CYS A 399 -8.91 -36.48 -3.30
N GLN A 400 -9.20 -35.32 -2.73
CA GLN A 400 -10.21 -34.40 -3.27
C GLN A 400 -9.74 -33.63 -4.51
N MET A 401 -8.47 -33.79 -4.92
CA MET A 401 -7.90 -33.18 -6.13
C MET A 401 -7.85 -34.13 -7.32
N CYS A 402 -7.55 -35.42 -7.11
CA CYS A 402 -7.36 -36.37 -8.22
C CYS A 402 -8.21 -37.64 -8.11
N GLY A 403 -9.01 -37.79 -7.06
CA GLY A 403 -9.87 -38.97 -6.85
C GLY A 403 -9.12 -40.24 -6.45
N ALA A 404 -7.81 -40.20 -6.22
CA ALA A 404 -7.06 -41.36 -5.76
C ALA A 404 -7.57 -41.82 -4.39
N LEU A 405 -7.87 -43.12 -4.25
CA LEU A 405 -8.18 -43.75 -2.97
C LEU A 405 -6.89 -43.96 -2.17
N GLU A 406 -7.00 -43.90 -0.85
CA GLU A 406 -5.90 -44.25 0.04
C GLU A 406 -5.72 -45.77 0.09
N VAL A 407 -4.57 -46.31 -0.35
CA VAL A 407 -4.38 -47.77 -0.48
C VAL A 407 -3.22 -48.33 0.36
N ASP A 408 -2.20 -47.52 0.70
CA ASP A 408 -1.04 -47.98 1.52
C ASP A 408 -0.45 -46.93 2.46
N ARG A 409 -0.64 -45.65 2.15
CA ARG A 409 -0.10 -44.52 2.91
C ARG A 409 -1.20 -43.52 3.19
N ALA A 410 -1.33 -43.13 4.45
CA ALA A 410 -2.25 -42.10 4.88
C ALA A 410 -2.15 -40.85 3.99
N HIS A 411 -3.28 -40.43 3.42
CA HIS A 411 -3.36 -39.15 2.75
C HIS A 411 -3.05 -38.01 3.74
N HIS A 412 -2.56 -36.91 3.20
CA HIS A 412 -2.27 -35.72 3.97
C HIS A 412 -3.53 -34.87 4.08
N VAL A 413 -3.59 -34.04 5.12
CA VAL A 413 -4.64 -33.03 5.27
C VAL A 413 -3.97 -31.68 5.12
N HIS A 414 -4.49 -30.89 4.19
CA HIS A 414 -3.97 -29.59 3.81
C HIS A 414 -4.94 -28.49 4.26
N HIS A 415 -4.41 -27.36 4.70
CA HIS A 415 -5.18 -26.15 4.94
C HIS A 415 -5.39 -25.41 3.60
N LYS A 416 -6.63 -25.17 3.20
CA LYS A 416 -6.98 -24.39 1.99
C LYS A 416 -6.52 -22.94 2.13
N ILE A 417 -6.65 -22.38 3.33
CA ILE A 417 -6.12 -21.10 3.76
C ILE A 417 -5.08 -21.38 4.85
N PRO A 418 -3.82 -20.90 4.75
CA PRO A 418 -2.75 -21.20 5.70
C PRO A 418 -3.10 -20.92 7.16
N LEU A 419 -2.56 -21.73 8.08
CA LEU A 419 -2.78 -21.62 9.54
C LEU A 419 -2.56 -20.19 10.07
N ARG A 420 -1.52 -19.52 9.57
CA ARG A 420 -1.12 -18.16 9.94
C ARG A 420 -2.11 -17.05 9.54
N SER A 421 -3.14 -17.37 8.74
CA SER A 421 -4.15 -16.40 8.26
C SER A 421 -5.36 -16.29 9.19
N PHE A 422 -5.33 -16.95 10.35
CA PHE A 422 -6.43 -16.97 11.31
C PHE A 422 -5.96 -16.47 12.67
N THR A 423 -6.85 -15.79 13.38
CA THR A 423 -6.57 -15.27 14.73
C THR A 423 -6.61 -16.34 15.82
N SER A 424 -7.10 -17.55 15.51
CA SER A 424 -7.08 -18.70 16.40
C SER A 424 -6.83 -20.01 15.65
N LEU A 425 -6.19 -20.97 16.32
CA LEU A 425 -5.98 -22.32 15.79
C LEU A 425 -7.31 -23.02 15.48
N GLU A 426 -8.36 -22.73 16.25
CA GLU A 426 -9.69 -23.31 16.07
C GLU A 426 -10.31 -22.89 14.73
N GLN A 427 -10.25 -21.59 14.39
CA GLN A 427 -10.70 -21.10 13.09
C GLN A 427 -9.87 -21.67 11.94
N ALA A 428 -8.55 -21.73 12.11
CA ALA A 428 -7.67 -22.30 11.10
C ALA A 428 -7.95 -23.79 10.85
N ASN A 429 -8.25 -24.52 11.92
CA ASN A 429 -8.52 -25.95 11.92
C ASN A 429 -10.02 -26.27 11.69
N ALA A 430 -10.84 -25.28 11.33
CA ALA A 430 -12.23 -25.50 10.94
C ALA A 430 -12.29 -26.47 9.75
N LEU A 431 -13.23 -27.41 9.77
CA LEU A 431 -13.30 -28.48 8.78
C LEU A 431 -13.43 -27.95 7.36
N GLU A 432 -14.14 -26.85 7.14
CA GLU A 432 -14.27 -26.21 5.83
C GLU A 432 -12.93 -25.78 5.22
N ASN A 433 -11.96 -25.43 6.07
CA ASN A 433 -10.62 -25.01 5.68
C ASN A 433 -9.67 -26.19 5.45
N LEU A 434 -10.07 -27.43 5.73
CA LEU A 434 -9.23 -28.61 5.59
C LEU A 434 -9.65 -29.47 4.39
N ILE A 435 -8.67 -30.07 3.71
CA ILE A 435 -8.89 -30.93 2.54
C ILE A 435 -7.92 -32.11 2.51
N THR A 436 -8.43 -33.31 2.18
CA THR A 436 -7.62 -34.53 2.05
C THR A 436 -6.96 -34.59 0.67
N LEU A 437 -5.63 -34.73 0.65
CA LEU A 437 -4.82 -34.81 -0.56
C LEU A 437 -3.87 -36.02 -0.50
N CYS A 438 -3.73 -36.75 -1.61
CA CYS A 438 -2.68 -37.75 -1.72
C CYS A 438 -1.29 -37.09 -1.66
N PRO A 439 -0.20 -37.81 -1.31
CA PRO A 439 1.14 -37.22 -1.18
C PRO A 439 1.62 -36.46 -2.43
N ALA A 440 1.20 -36.89 -3.63
CA ALA A 440 1.52 -36.17 -4.87
C ALA A 440 0.75 -34.84 -4.98
N CYS A 441 -0.57 -34.84 -4.75
CA CYS A 441 -1.39 -33.62 -4.78
C CYS A 441 -1.06 -32.65 -3.64
N HIS A 442 -0.72 -33.17 -2.45
CA HIS A 442 -0.29 -32.34 -1.33
C HIS A 442 0.99 -31.59 -1.64
N ARG A 443 2.00 -32.27 -2.21
CA ARG A 443 3.23 -31.63 -2.68
C ARG A 443 2.95 -30.56 -3.72
N LYS A 444 2.04 -30.80 -4.67
CA LYS A 444 1.62 -29.79 -5.66
C LYS A 444 0.98 -28.57 -5.00
N ALA A 445 0.11 -28.77 -4.01
CA ALA A 445 -0.56 -27.68 -3.29
C ALA A 445 0.43 -26.82 -2.48
N GLU A 446 1.32 -27.45 -1.71
CA GLU A 446 2.35 -26.73 -0.93
C GLU A 446 3.29 -25.90 -1.81
N LEU A 447 3.68 -26.46 -2.95
CA LEU A 447 4.56 -25.82 -3.93
C LEU A 447 3.97 -24.52 -4.51
N VAL A 448 2.65 -24.51 -4.79
CA VAL A 448 1.93 -23.31 -5.25
C VAL A 448 1.96 -22.21 -4.19
N VAL A 449 1.77 -22.56 -2.91
CA VAL A 449 1.86 -21.62 -1.79
C VAL A 449 3.28 -21.04 -1.66
N LYS A 450 4.32 -21.86 -1.88
CA LYS A 450 5.72 -21.42 -1.81
C LYS A 450 6.11 -20.50 -2.96
N ILE A 451 5.70 -20.81 -4.19
CA ILE A 451 5.90 -19.91 -5.36
C ILE A 451 5.19 -18.57 -5.11
N ARG A 452 3.97 -18.59 -4.55
CA ARG A 452 3.25 -17.38 -4.12
C ARG A 452 4.09 -16.56 -3.15
N SER A 453 4.61 -17.21 -2.11
CA SER A 453 5.43 -16.59 -1.06
C SER A 453 6.69 -15.94 -1.60
N GLY A 454 7.42 -16.68 -2.45
CA GLY A 454 8.62 -16.17 -3.11
C GLY A 454 8.33 -15.00 -4.04
N LEU A 455 7.33 -15.10 -4.92
CA LEU A 455 6.97 -14.01 -5.84
C LEU A 455 6.54 -12.75 -5.11
N SER A 456 5.74 -12.89 -4.05
CA SER A 456 5.34 -11.76 -3.21
C SER A 456 6.54 -11.12 -2.51
N GLY A 457 7.52 -11.93 -2.08
CA GLY A 457 8.77 -11.47 -1.48
C GLY A 457 9.66 -10.72 -2.48
N VAL A 458 9.84 -11.27 -3.69
CA VAL A 458 10.53 -10.61 -4.80
C VAL A 458 9.84 -9.29 -5.14
N ARG A 459 8.53 -9.29 -5.35
CA ARG A 459 7.73 -8.08 -5.59
C ARG A 459 7.94 -7.05 -4.48
N TYR A 460 7.94 -7.46 -3.20
CA TYR A 460 8.17 -6.55 -2.09
C TYR A 460 9.56 -5.90 -2.16
N VAL A 461 10.63 -6.71 -2.31
CA VAL A 461 12.00 -6.20 -2.44
C VAL A 461 12.11 -5.23 -3.59
N LEU A 462 11.57 -5.60 -4.76
CA LEU A 462 11.63 -4.78 -5.96
C LEU A 462 10.86 -3.47 -5.81
N ASN A 463 9.71 -3.47 -5.14
CA ASN A 463 8.95 -2.24 -4.88
C ASN A 463 9.72 -1.26 -3.95
N GLN A 464 10.58 -1.76 -3.07
CA GLN A 464 11.41 -0.93 -2.19
C GLN A 464 12.71 -0.49 -2.87
N LEU A 465 13.30 -1.33 -3.72
CA LEU A 465 14.56 -1.03 -4.41
C LEU A 465 14.37 -0.16 -5.65
N ALA A 466 13.37 -0.44 -6.48
CA ALA A 466 13.17 0.25 -7.75
C ALA A 466 13.20 1.79 -7.64
N PRO A 467 12.57 2.43 -6.63
CA PRO A 467 12.63 3.89 -6.47
C PRO A 467 14.04 4.46 -6.34
N LEU A 468 14.99 3.71 -5.78
CA LEU A 468 16.41 4.12 -5.67
C LEU A 468 17.12 4.15 -7.02
N PHE A 469 16.67 3.35 -7.99
CA PHE A 469 17.27 3.30 -9.33
C PHE A 469 16.70 4.35 -10.26
N VAL A 470 15.40 4.61 -10.15
CA VAL A 470 14.71 5.60 -11.00
C VAL A 470 14.51 6.96 -10.32
N MET A 471 15.03 7.10 -9.10
CA MET A 471 15.04 8.33 -8.30
C MET A 471 13.63 8.92 -8.11
N CYS A 472 12.67 8.08 -7.69
CA CYS A 472 11.28 8.44 -7.45
C CYS A 472 10.83 8.10 -6.02
N ASP A 473 9.60 8.47 -5.66
CA ASP A 473 8.99 7.99 -4.41
C ASP A 473 8.48 6.54 -4.59
N THR A 474 8.38 5.79 -3.50
CA THR A 474 7.74 4.46 -3.49
C THR A 474 6.28 4.48 -3.98
N GLU A 475 5.57 5.59 -3.81
CA GLU A 475 4.19 5.75 -4.25
C GLU A 475 4.05 6.11 -5.73
N ASP A 476 5.15 6.41 -6.44
CA ASP A 476 5.13 6.65 -7.90
C ASP A 476 5.07 5.34 -8.70
N LEU A 477 5.40 4.21 -8.05
CA LEU A 477 5.38 2.87 -8.62
C LEU A 477 4.30 1.98 -7.97
N GLY A 478 3.66 1.17 -8.80
CA GLY A 478 2.83 0.06 -8.38
C GLY A 478 3.53 -1.26 -8.60
N ALA A 479 3.30 -2.23 -7.71
CA ALA A 479 3.88 -3.56 -7.82
C ALA A 479 2.86 -4.67 -7.56
N ILE A 480 2.72 -5.60 -8.50
CA ILE A 480 1.81 -6.74 -8.43
C ILE A 480 2.60 -8.02 -8.68
N SER A 481 2.26 -9.08 -7.94
CA SER A 481 2.73 -10.44 -8.23
C SER A 481 1.52 -11.33 -8.44
N ASP A 482 1.53 -12.09 -9.53
CA ASP A 482 0.45 -13.02 -9.87
C ASP A 482 1.05 -14.35 -10.33
N ILE A 483 0.49 -15.46 -9.85
CA ILE A 483 0.93 -16.81 -10.23
C ILE A 483 0.38 -17.20 -11.59
N GLN A 484 -0.79 -16.67 -11.95
CA GLN A 484 -1.47 -16.95 -13.21
C GLN A 484 -1.73 -15.64 -13.95
N SER A 485 -0.65 -14.93 -14.27
CA SER A 485 -0.79 -13.59 -14.80
C SER A 485 -1.36 -13.59 -16.22
N PRO A 486 -2.39 -12.75 -16.50
CA PRO A 486 -2.86 -12.54 -17.87
C PRO A 486 -1.80 -11.85 -18.75
N LEU A 487 -0.79 -11.21 -18.17
CA LEU A 487 0.29 -10.55 -18.90
C LEU A 487 1.25 -11.55 -19.58
N THR A 488 1.33 -12.76 -19.03
CA THR A 488 2.33 -13.78 -19.40
C THR A 488 1.69 -15.12 -19.73
N ASP A 489 0.46 -15.07 -20.26
CA ASP A 489 -0.32 -16.22 -20.72
C ASP A 489 -0.51 -17.30 -19.64
N GLY A 490 -0.76 -16.86 -18.40
CA GLY A 490 -1.01 -17.72 -17.24
C GLY A 490 0.25 -18.19 -16.50
N ARG A 491 1.44 -17.72 -16.91
CA ARG A 491 2.69 -17.97 -16.17
C ARG A 491 2.82 -17.03 -14.95
N PRO A 492 3.66 -17.38 -13.95
CA PRO A 492 3.88 -16.52 -12.80
C PRO A 492 4.71 -15.28 -13.16
N ALA A 493 4.23 -14.10 -12.77
CA ALA A 493 4.84 -12.84 -13.10
C ALA A 493 4.94 -11.87 -11.92
N VAL A 494 5.94 -11.01 -11.97
CA VAL A 494 6.03 -9.78 -11.18
C VAL A 494 5.93 -8.60 -12.14
N LEU A 495 5.08 -7.64 -11.81
CA LEU A 495 4.84 -6.41 -12.54
C LEU A 495 5.25 -5.21 -11.68
N LEU A 496 6.00 -4.28 -12.27
CA LEU A 496 6.22 -2.92 -11.79
C LEU A 496 5.65 -1.94 -12.83
N TYR A 497 4.86 -0.97 -12.41
CA TYR A 497 4.21 -0.03 -13.33
C TYR A 497 4.15 1.39 -12.78
N ASP A 498 4.10 2.36 -13.68
CA ASP A 498 4.01 3.77 -13.33
C ASP A 498 2.58 4.07 -12.83
N LYS A 499 2.44 4.63 -11.62
CA LYS A 499 1.12 5.08 -11.10
C LYS A 499 0.67 6.43 -11.69
N VAL A 500 1.24 6.80 -12.82
CA VAL A 500 0.96 8.03 -13.56
C VAL A 500 0.23 7.68 -14.85
N PRO A 501 -0.87 8.39 -15.21
CA PRO A 501 -1.51 8.19 -16.50
C PRO A 501 -0.52 8.29 -17.66
N ALA A 502 -0.64 7.38 -18.63
CA ALA A 502 0.27 7.19 -19.76
C ALA A 502 1.73 6.78 -19.41
N GLY A 503 2.10 6.75 -18.13
CA GLY A 503 3.47 6.49 -17.68
C GLY A 503 4.41 7.69 -17.88
N ILE A 504 5.47 7.72 -17.08
CA ILE A 504 6.54 8.74 -17.16
C ILE A 504 7.92 8.11 -17.39
N GLY A 505 7.96 6.84 -17.84
CA GLY A 505 9.18 6.12 -18.19
C GLY A 505 9.90 5.45 -17.02
N LEU A 506 9.27 5.33 -15.84
CA LEU A 506 9.90 4.65 -14.71
C LEU A 506 10.03 3.14 -14.99
N SER A 507 8.94 2.51 -15.44
CA SER A 507 8.92 1.10 -15.83
C SER A 507 9.86 0.78 -16.99
N GLU A 508 9.98 1.67 -17.97
CA GLU A 508 10.93 1.53 -19.09
C GLU A 508 12.38 1.48 -18.60
N ALA A 509 12.76 2.43 -17.73
CA ALA A 509 14.10 2.45 -17.15
C ALA A 509 14.38 1.17 -16.33
N LEU A 510 13.40 0.68 -15.58
CA LEU A 510 13.53 -0.58 -14.82
C LEU A 510 13.67 -1.81 -15.73
N TYR A 511 12.98 -1.84 -16.87
CA TYR A 511 13.14 -2.90 -17.88
C TYR A 511 14.58 -2.97 -18.42
N HIS A 512 15.19 -1.82 -18.71
CA HIS A 512 16.58 -1.75 -19.14
C HIS A 512 17.57 -2.11 -18.02
N MET A 513 17.20 -1.88 -16.76
CA MET A 513 18.02 -2.22 -15.59
C MET A 513 17.72 -3.61 -14.98
N HIS A 514 16.95 -4.48 -15.66
CA HIS A 514 16.49 -5.78 -15.16
C HIS A 514 17.55 -6.57 -14.38
N ASP A 515 18.69 -6.88 -15.02
CA ASP A 515 19.71 -7.76 -14.43
C ASP A 515 20.34 -7.13 -13.18
N LYS A 516 20.63 -5.82 -13.26
CA LYS A 516 21.18 -5.06 -12.13
C LYS A 516 20.18 -5.01 -10.97
N LEU A 517 18.90 -4.78 -11.27
CA LEU A 517 17.84 -4.70 -10.27
C LEU A 517 17.66 -6.04 -9.54
N LEU A 518 17.63 -7.16 -10.27
CA LEU A 518 17.53 -8.49 -9.66
C LEU A 518 18.77 -8.87 -8.85
N HIS A 519 19.97 -8.50 -9.32
CA HIS A 519 21.22 -8.77 -8.60
C HIS A 519 21.32 -7.99 -7.28
N GLU A 520 20.93 -6.71 -7.28
CA GLU A 520 20.88 -5.90 -6.05
C GLU A 520 19.77 -6.37 -5.11
N ALA A 521 18.64 -6.85 -5.65
CA ALA A 521 17.62 -7.51 -4.86
C ALA A 521 18.14 -8.78 -4.18
N LEU A 522 18.88 -9.63 -4.90
CA LEU A 522 19.51 -10.82 -4.31
C LEU A 522 20.51 -10.44 -3.21
N THR A 523 21.41 -9.50 -3.51
CA THR A 523 22.43 -9.01 -2.57
C THR A 523 21.82 -8.46 -1.29
N LEU A 524 20.72 -7.69 -1.40
CA LEU A 524 20.00 -7.18 -0.25
C LEU A 524 19.38 -8.30 0.60
N VAL A 525 18.76 -9.29 -0.05
CA VAL A 525 18.12 -10.41 0.64
C VAL A 525 19.15 -11.31 1.33
N GLU A 526 20.27 -11.62 0.67
CA GLU A 526 21.35 -12.45 1.20
C GLU A 526 22.03 -11.81 2.42
N ASN A 527 22.35 -10.50 2.33
CA ASN A 527 23.05 -9.79 3.41
C ASN A 527 22.13 -9.36 4.57
N CYS A 528 20.82 -9.48 4.42
CA CYS A 528 19.90 -9.14 5.49
C CYS A 528 20.03 -10.18 6.63
N PRO A 529 20.17 -9.78 7.91
CA PRO A 529 20.37 -10.73 9.02
C PRO A 529 19.08 -11.44 9.46
N CYS A 530 17.91 -11.10 8.92
CA CYS A 530 16.65 -11.70 9.35
C CYS A 530 16.55 -13.18 8.96
N GLN A 531 15.81 -13.97 9.75
CA GLN A 531 15.60 -15.39 9.52
C GLN A 531 14.57 -15.62 8.40
N ASP A 532 13.34 -15.14 8.59
CA ASP A 532 12.22 -15.47 7.71
C ASP A 532 11.84 -14.36 6.74
N GLY A 533 12.20 -13.11 7.04
CA GLY A 533 11.80 -11.94 6.27
C GLY A 533 11.60 -10.74 7.18
N CYS A 534 11.98 -9.55 6.73
CA CYS A 534 11.78 -8.32 7.48
C CYS A 534 11.41 -7.17 6.52
N PRO A 535 10.92 -6.04 7.06
CA PRO A 535 10.57 -4.86 6.27
C PRO A 535 11.71 -4.29 5.41
N SER A 536 12.97 -4.63 5.71
CA SER A 536 14.13 -4.18 4.93
C SER A 536 14.56 -5.12 3.81
N CYS A 537 13.93 -6.29 3.68
CA CYS A 537 14.20 -7.21 2.57
C CYS A 537 12.87 -7.63 1.91
N VAL A 538 12.41 -8.86 2.12
CA VAL A 538 11.24 -9.46 1.46
C VAL A 538 9.89 -9.07 2.08
N GLY A 539 9.91 -8.18 3.07
CA GLY A 539 8.79 -7.87 3.92
C GLY A 539 8.75 -8.80 5.13
N PRO A 540 8.07 -8.38 6.22
CA PRO A 540 7.88 -9.25 7.38
C PRO A 540 7.05 -10.48 6.97
N GLY A 541 7.51 -11.67 7.35
CA GLY A 541 6.81 -12.91 7.04
C GLY A 541 5.42 -12.94 7.70
N GLY A 542 4.35 -13.05 6.91
CA GLY A 542 2.98 -13.07 7.45
C GLY A 542 1.90 -12.52 6.53
N GLU A 543 0.70 -13.10 6.66
CA GLU A 543 -0.61 -12.88 6.01
C GLU A 543 -0.65 -12.54 4.51
N ASN A 544 -1.35 -13.40 3.74
CA ASN A 544 -1.52 -13.41 2.26
C ASN A 544 -0.38 -14.02 1.42
N GLY A 545 0.62 -14.62 2.05
CA GLY A 545 1.73 -15.26 1.32
C GLY A 545 2.76 -14.25 0.84
N ALA A 546 3.12 -13.29 1.69
CA ALA A 546 4.25 -12.40 1.49
C ALA A 546 5.42 -12.80 2.38
N GLY A 547 6.63 -12.72 1.82
CA GLY A 547 7.86 -12.50 2.58
C GLY A 547 8.54 -13.74 3.13
N GLY A 548 8.58 -14.83 2.37
CA GLY A 548 9.52 -15.92 2.67
C GLY A 548 10.91 -15.56 2.15
N LYS A 549 11.86 -15.27 3.04
CA LYS A 549 13.23 -14.87 2.67
C LYS A 549 13.90 -15.96 1.85
N GLN A 550 13.80 -17.21 2.30
CA GLN A 550 14.37 -18.35 1.60
C GLN A 550 13.74 -18.55 0.23
N GLU A 551 12.42 -18.47 0.10
CA GLU A 551 11.73 -18.64 -1.18
C GLU A 551 12.08 -17.51 -2.16
N ALA A 552 12.09 -16.26 -1.70
CA ALA A 552 12.45 -15.13 -2.57
C ALA A 552 13.93 -15.20 -2.98
N MET A 553 14.83 -15.55 -2.05
CA MET A 553 16.26 -15.73 -2.34
C MET A 553 16.48 -16.82 -3.38
N ALA A 554 15.82 -17.97 -3.25
CA ALA A 554 15.91 -19.05 -4.23
C ALA A 554 15.38 -18.62 -5.61
N LEU A 555 14.28 -17.86 -5.68
CA LEU A 555 13.78 -17.30 -6.93
C LEU A 555 14.79 -16.34 -7.56
N LEU A 556 15.34 -15.41 -6.76
CA LEU A 556 16.32 -14.44 -7.23
C LEU A 556 17.59 -15.14 -7.75
N GLN A 557 18.12 -16.11 -7.02
CA GLN A 557 19.26 -16.93 -7.45
C GLN A 557 18.99 -17.63 -8.78
N VAL A 558 17.81 -18.24 -8.95
CA VAL A 558 17.45 -18.88 -10.23
C VAL A 558 17.39 -17.86 -11.37
N MET A 559 16.94 -16.63 -11.10
CA MET A 559 16.85 -15.59 -12.13
C MET A 559 18.19 -14.92 -12.44
N THR A 560 19.14 -14.87 -11.50
CA THR A 560 20.43 -14.17 -11.69
C THR A 560 21.62 -15.08 -11.98
N SER A 561 21.62 -16.32 -11.52
CA SER A 561 22.80 -17.19 -11.54
C SER A 561 22.83 -18.06 -12.80
N GLY A 562 23.73 -17.73 -13.74
CA GLY A 562 23.97 -18.48 -14.99
C GLY A 562 24.56 -19.89 -14.82
N GLU A 563 24.91 -20.28 -13.60
CA GLU A 563 25.52 -21.58 -13.34
C GLU A 563 24.47 -22.70 -13.42
N GLN A 564 24.85 -23.81 -14.07
CA GLN A 564 24.28 -25.11 -13.74
C GLN A 564 24.44 -25.26 -12.23
N LEU A 565 23.33 -25.13 -11.49
CA LEU A 565 23.29 -25.53 -10.09
C LEU A 565 23.73 -27.00 -10.06
N ALA A 566 24.98 -27.19 -9.68
CA ALA A 566 25.65 -28.47 -9.71
C ALA A 566 24.88 -29.40 -8.78
N VAL A 567 24.45 -30.52 -9.35
CA VAL A 567 23.95 -31.66 -8.59
C VAL A 567 25.13 -32.18 -7.76
N SER A 568 25.14 -31.90 -6.46
CA SER A 568 25.94 -32.65 -5.49
C SER A 568 25.09 -33.03 -4.30
#